data_AF-A0A317W9L2-F1
#
_entry.id   AF-A0A317W9L2-F1
#
_cell.length_a   1.000
_cell.length_b   1.000
_cell.length_c   1.000
_cell.angle_alpha   90.00
_cell.angle_beta   90.00
_cell.angle_gamma   90.00
#
_symmetry.space_group_name_H-M   'P 1'
#
loop_
_entity.id
_entity.type
_entity.pdbx_description
1 polymer ?
#
loop_
_entity_poly.entity_id
_entity_poly.type
_entity_poly.pdbx_seq_one_letter_code
_entity_poly.pdbx_strand_id
1 'polypeptide(L)'
;WYADKSPHIMISCVHNSMGDNGTMQQGEVLAIVGAMVSSIFSRRFKASYNIPVLIFSFMGGRKARILQAHLNKEEILVRKRKLYDFSTEDAAYNSRDIFLRYMYCNRVGNT
;
A
#
# COMPACT_ATOMS: atom_id res chain seq x y z
N TRP A 1 -23.37 9.06 1.39
CA TRP A 1 -21.98 8.57 1.27
C TRP A 1 -21.12 9.76 0.86
N TYR A 2 -20.48 10.45 1.81
CA TYR A 2 -19.61 11.56 1.45
C TYR A 2 -18.31 10.96 0.93
N ALA A 3 -18.11 10.99 -0.39
CA ALA A 3 -16.85 10.68 -1.01
C ALA A 3 -15.83 11.71 -0.53
N ASP A 4 -15.07 11.32 0.47
CA ASP A 4 -14.04 12.12 1.09
C ASP A 4 -13.05 12.62 0.00
N LYS A 5 -12.76 13.92 0.01
CA LYS A 5 -11.97 14.64 -1.00
C LYS A 5 -10.46 14.36 -0.88
N SER A 6 -10.10 13.21 -0.32
CA SER A 6 -8.73 12.91 0.09
C SER A 6 -8.05 12.00 -0.95
N PRO A 7 -6.84 12.33 -1.46
CA PRO A 7 -6.14 11.60 -2.52
C PRO A 7 -5.56 10.24 -2.09
N HIS A 8 -6.02 9.69 -0.96
CA HIS A 8 -5.50 8.46 -0.38
C HIS A 8 -6.10 7.24 -1.07
N ILE A 9 -5.23 6.36 -1.56
CA ILE A 9 -5.61 5.13 -2.24
C ILE A 9 -5.17 3.94 -1.39
N MET A 10 -6.07 2.98 -1.19
CA MET A 10 -5.76 1.71 -0.53
C MET A 10 -5.96 0.57 -1.53
N ILE A 11 -4.96 -0.29 -1.69
CA ILE A 11 -4.99 -1.41 -2.64
C ILE A 11 -4.53 -2.68 -1.93
N SER A 12 -5.18 -3.80 -2.26
CA SER A 12 -4.70 -5.14 -1.91
C SER A 12 -4.22 -5.84 -3.17
N CYS A 13 -3.00 -6.33 -3.16
CA CYS A 13 -2.39 -7.06 -4.27
C CYS A 13 -2.09 -8.49 -3.83
N VAL A 14 -2.40 -9.45 -4.70
CA VAL A 14 -2.09 -10.87 -4.46
C VAL A 14 -1.10 -11.33 -5.50
N HIS A 15 0.01 -11.89 -5.03
CA HIS A 15 1.11 -12.37 -5.85
C HIS A 15 1.32 -13.87 -5.57
N ASN A 16 1.52 -14.65 -6.63
CA ASN A 16 1.78 -16.09 -6.52
C ASN A 16 3.26 -16.42 -6.23
N SER A 17 4.13 -15.41 -6.22
CA SER A 17 5.55 -15.56 -5.95
C SER A 17 5.85 -15.50 -4.45
N MET A 18 6.94 -16.18 -4.05
CA MET A 18 7.43 -16.14 -2.67
C MET A 18 7.93 -14.74 -2.32
N GLY A 19 7.61 -14.29 -1.11
CA GLY A 19 8.05 -12.99 -0.61
C GLY A 19 9.49 -13.01 -0.11
N ASP A 20 10.29 -12.03 -0.53
CA ASP A 20 11.62 -11.74 0.00
C ASP A 20 11.65 -10.37 0.71
N ASN A 21 12.29 -10.28 1.87
CA ASN A 21 12.43 -9.03 2.63
C ASN A 21 13.46 -8.07 2.00
N GLY A 22 14.44 -8.58 1.24
CA GLY A 22 15.46 -7.77 0.59
C GLY A 22 14.90 -6.97 -0.58
N THR A 23 14.05 -7.59 -1.39
CA THR A 23 13.56 -7.03 -2.66
C THR A 23 12.08 -6.60 -2.59
N MET A 24 11.65 -5.90 -3.65
CA MET A 24 10.23 -5.63 -3.94
C MET A 24 9.84 -6.40 -5.19
N GLN A 25 8.58 -6.83 -5.25
CA GLN A 25 8.06 -7.50 -6.44
C GLN A 25 7.65 -6.48 -7.49
N GLN A 26 7.85 -6.83 -8.77
CA GLN A 26 7.45 -5.98 -9.89
C GLN A 26 5.95 -5.65 -9.86
N GLY A 27 5.11 -6.60 -9.41
CA GLY A 27 3.68 -6.37 -9.25
C GLY A 27 3.33 -5.31 -8.20
N GLU A 28 4.11 -5.21 -7.13
CA GLU A 28 3.94 -4.16 -6.11
C GLU A 28 4.24 -2.79 -6.70
N VAL A 29 5.35 -2.67 -7.45
CA VAL A 29 5.75 -1.43 -8.12
C VAL A 29 4.72 -1.02 -9.16
N LEU A 30 4.26 -1.97 -9.98
CA LEU A 30 3.26 -1.71 -11.01
C LEU A 30 1.93 -1.24 -10.41
N ALA A 31 1.52 -1.81 -9.28
CA ALA A 31 0.32 -1.38 -8.56
C ALA A 31 0.46 0.06 -8.02
N ILE A 32 1.61 0.42 -7.44
CA ILE A 32 1.90 1.80 -6.99
C ILE A 32 1.79 2.78 -8.15
N VAL A 33 2.55 2.52 -9.22
CA VAL A 33 2.63 3.43 -10.37
C VAL A 33 1.27 3.53 -11.06
N GLY A 34 0.60 2.40 -11.30
CA GLY A 34 -0.73 2.38 -11.91
C GLY A 34 -1.77 3.17 -11.12
N ALA A 35 -1.74 3.08 -9.78
CA ALA A 35 -2.63 3.84 -8.91
C ALA A 35 -2.36 5.34 -8.94
N MET A 36 -1.08 5.73 -8.89
CA MET A 36 -0.66 7.14 -8.97
C MET A 36 -1.01 7.75 -10.33
N VAL A 37 -0.66 7.06 -11.42
CA VAL A 37 -0.97 7.48 -12.79
C VAL A 37 -2.49 7.65 -12.97
N SER A 38 -3.28 6.66 -12.58
CA SER A 38 -4.74 6.72 -12.66
C SER A 38 -5.30 7.92 -11.90
N SER A 39 -4.73 8.24 -10.74
CA SER A 39 -5.15 9.38 -9.92
C SER A 39 -4.80 10.72 -10.54
N ILE A 40 -3.61 10.86 -11.15
CA ILE A 40 -3.20 12.06 -11.90
C ILE A 40 -4.14 12.29 -13.09
N PHE A 41 -4.38 11.25 -13.88
CA PHE A 41 -5.23 11.34 -15.08
C PHE A 41 -6.72 11.56 -14.75
N SER A 42 -7.21 11.06 -13.62
CA SER A 42 -8.61 11.23 -13.20
C SER A 42 -9.01 12.69 -12.93
N ARG A 43 -8.05 13.63 -12.91
CA ARG A 43 -8.23 15.07 -12.59
C ARG A 43 -8.89 15.37 -11.24
N ARG A 44 -9.19 14.33 -10.45
CA ARG A 44 -9.94 14.43 -9.18
C ARG A 44 -9.10 15.07 -8.06
N PHE A 45 -7.78 15.05 -8.21
CA PHE A 45 -6.82 15.51 -7.21
C PHE A 45 -5.78 16.50 -7.79
N LYS A 46 -6.15 17.26 -8.83
CA LYS A 46 -5.25 18.23 -9.50
C LYS A 46 -4.55 19.23 -8.58
N ALA A 47 -5.08 19.46 -7.38
CA ALA A 47 -4.52 20.41 -6.42
C ALA A 47 -3.42 19.82 -5.52
N SER A 48 -3.30 18.49 -5.43
CA SER A 48 -2.39 17.84 -4.49
C SER A 48 -1.32 17.05 -5.24
N TYR A 49 -0.07 17.53 -5.17
CA TYR A 49 1.11 16.82 -5.69
C TYR A 49 1.42 15.54 -4.90
N ASN A 50 0.84 15.39 -3.72
CA ASN A 50 1.02 14.25 -2.85
C ASN A 50 -0.11 13.24 -3.05
N ILE A 51 0.20 12.09 -3.67
CA ILE A 51 -0.73 10.98 -3.89
C ILE A 51 -0.29 9.79 -3.01
N PRO A 52 -0.77 9.72 -1.76
CA PRO A 52 -0.43 8.62 -0.87
C PRO A 52 -1.17 7.34 -1.27
N VAL A 53 -0.40 6.26 -1.43
CA VAL A 53 -0.88 4.92 -1.75
C VAL A 53 -0.46 3.97 -0.63
N LEU A 54 -1.44 3.29 -0.02
CA LEU A 54 -1.23 2.21 0.92
C LEU A 54 -1.52 0.88 0.23
N ILE A 55 -0.55 -0.04 0.27
CA ILE A 55 -0.69 -1.37 -0.35
C ILE A 55 -0.53 -2.45 0.70
N PHE A 56 -1.47 -3.39 0.68
CA PHE A 56 -1.35 -4.70 1.31
C PHE A 56 -0.96 -5.71 0.24
N SER A 57 0.29 -6.15 0.29
CA SER A 57 0.84 -7.11 -0.67
C SER A 57 0.84 -8.49 -0.03
N PHE A 58 0.06 -9.41 -0.59
CA PHE A 58 -0.07 -10.80 -0.20
C PHE A 58 0.72 -11.67 -1.15
N MET A 59 1.48 -12.62 -0.63
CA MET A 59 2.47 -13.41 -1.34
C MET A 59 2.30 -14.90 -1.04
N GLY A 60 2.97 -15.72 -1.85
CA GLY A 60 3.04 -17.17 -1.63
C GLY A 60 3.52 -17.53 -0.22
N GLY A 61 3.07 -18.69 0.27
CA GLY A 61 3.35 -19.15 1.63
C GLY A 61 2.56 -18.41 2.72
N ARG A 62 1.43 -17.78 2.36
CA ARG A 62 0.58 -16.98 3.26
C ARG A 62 1.39 -15.91 3.99
N LYS A 63 2.24 -15.18 3.25
CA LYS A 63 2.97 -14.05 3.79
C LYS A 63 2.39 -12.76 3.24
N ALA A 64 2.46 -11.68 4.00
CA ALA A 64 2.03 -10.38 3.51
C ALA A 64 2.92 -9.26 4.03
N ARG A 65 2.92 -8.11 3.35
CA ARG A 65 3.61 -6.90 3.80
C ARG A 65 2.77 -5.67 3.52
N ILE A 66 3.14 -4.59 4.20
CA ILE A 66 2.52 -3.28 4.04
C ILE A 66 3.53 -2.38 3.35
N LEU A 67 3.11 -1.75 2.25
CA LEU A 67 3.87 -0.72 1.56
C LEU A 67 3.12 0.60 1.65
N GLN A 68 3.86 1.68 1.90
CA GLN A 68 3.33 3.03 1.79
C GLN A 68 4.13 3.76 0.73
N ALA A 69 3.47 4.29 -0.27
CA ALA A 69 4.11 5.06 -1.32
C ALA A 69 3.50 6.46 -1.38
N HIS A 70 4.31 7.46 -1.71
CA HIS A 70 3.80 8.77 -2.06
C HIS A 70 4.70 9.43 -3.10
N LEU A 71 4.11 10.31 -3.90
CA LEU A 71 4.83 11.12 -4.86
C LEU A 71 5.33 12.38 -4.16
N ASN A 72 6.64 12.60 -4.16
CA ASN A 72 7.26 13.82 -3.65
C ASN A 72 7.98 14.54 -4.79
N LYS A 73 7.37 15.64 -5.29
CA LYS A 73 7.81 16.45 -6.44
C LYS A 73 8.01 15.64 -7.73
N GLU A 74 9.07 14.83 -7.80
CA GLU A 74 9.50 14.06 -8.97
C GLU A 74 9.82 12.60 -8.64
N GLU A 75 9.86 12.21 -7.36
CA GLU A 75 10.25 10.87 -6.93
C GLU A 75 9.12 10.13 -6.23
N ILE A 76 9.07 8.81 -6.42
CA ILE A 76 8.16 7.92 -5.69
C ILE A 76 8.89 7.37 -4.48
N LEU A 77 8.52 7.85 -3.30
CA LEU A 77 9.07 7.37 -2.04
C LEU A 77 8.25 6.19 -1.53
N VAL A 78 8.85 5.00 -1.54
CA VAL A 78 8.23 3.77 -1.05
C VAL A 78 8.82 3.34 0.29
N ARG A 79 7.99 3.34 1.33
CA ARG A 79 8.30 2.76 2.63
C ARG A 79 7.82 1.32 2.66
N LYS A 80 8.78 0.40 2.72
CA LYS A 80 8.55 -1.05 2.86
C LYS A 80 8.59 -1.48 4.32
N ARG A 81 7.58 -2.23 4.79
CA ARG A 81 7.64 -2.95 6.06
C ARG A 81 8.10 -4.39 5.86
N LYS A 82 8.50 -5.04 6.96
CA LYS A 82 8.83 -6.47 6.97
C LYS A 82 7.66 -7.32 6.46
N LEU A 83 7.99 -8.50 5.95
CA LEU A 83 7.06 -9.60 5.76
C LEU A 83 6.50 -10.08 7.09
N TYR A 84 5.20 -10.22 7.13
CA TYR A 84 4.43 -10.81 8.20
C TYR A 84 3.95 -12.19 7.77
N ASP A 85 3.83 -13.08 8.74
CA ASP A 85 3.47 -14.47 8.52
C ASP A 85 1.99 -14.68 8.87
N PHE A 86 1.25 -15.30 7.97
CA PHE A 86 -0.14 -15.73 8.11
C PHE A 86 -0.28 -17.23 7.80
N SER A 87 0.81 -18.00 7.88
CA SER A 87 0.83 -19.43 7.60
C SER A 87 -0.04 -20.23 8.58
N THR A 88 -0.03 -19.84 9.85
CA THR A 88 -0.80 -20.44 10.95
C THR A 88 -1.77 -19.43 11.57
N GLU A 89 -2.74 -19.92 12.35
CA GLU A 89 -3.70 -19.08 13.07
C GLU A 89 -3.00 -18.18 14.09
N ASP A 90 -2.05 -18.71 14.87
CA ASP A 90 -1.26 -17.93 15.82
C ASP A 90 -0.44 -16.83 15.14
N ALA A 91 0.19 -17.15 14.01
CA ALA A 91 0.96 -16.18 13.23
C ALA A 91 0.05 -15.07 12.68
N ALA A 92 -1.14 -15.45 12.18
CA ALA A 92 -2.15 -14.52 11.70
C ALA A 92 -2.71 -13.63 12.83
N TYR A 93 -2.99 -14.20 14.00
CA TYR A 93 -3.45 -13.45 15.18
C TYR A 93 -2.44 -12.36 15.57
N ASN A 94 -1.15 -12.71 15.60
CA ASN A 94 -0.08 -11.75 15.91
C ASN A 94 0.12 -10.69 14.81
N SER A 95 -0.13 -11.06 13.55
CA SER A 95 0.10 -10.19 12.40
C SER A 95 -1.12 -9.32 12.05
N ARG A 96 -2.35 -9.69 12.39
CA ARG A 96 -3.55 -8.98 11.94
C ARG A 96 -3.63 -7.56 12.49
N ASP A 97 -3.21 -7.35 13.74
CA ASP A 97 -3.43 -6.08 14.44
C ASP A 97 -2.71 -4.93 13.76
N ILE A 98 -1.53 -5.18 13.19
CA ILE A 98 -0.81 -4.14 12.42
C ILE A 98 -1.51 -3.84 11.10
N PHE A 99 -2.07 -4.84 10.41
CA PHE A 99 -2.82 -4.62 9.17
C PHE A 99 -4.12 -3.85 9.43
N LEU A 100 -4.87 -4.25 10.45
CA LEU A 100 -6.07 -3.54 10.90
C LEU A 100 -5.72 -2.10 11.26
N ARG A 101 -4.65 -1.88 12.03
CA ARG A 101 -4.20 -0.53 12.36
C ARG A 101 -3.94 0.31 11.11
N TYR A 102 -3.22 -0.22 10.12
CA TYR A 102 -2.98 0.50 8.86
C TYR A 102 -4.25 0.75 8.03
N MET A 103 -5.23 -0.17 8.06
CA MET A 103 -6.52 0.02 7.38
C MET A 103 -7.38 1.10 8.05
N TYR A 104 -7.38 1.16 9.38
CA TYR A 104 -8.19 2.12 10.15
C TYR A 104 -7.43 3.38 10.56
N CYS A 105 -6.15 3.50 10.21
CA CYS A 105 -5.36 4.68 10.51
C CYS A 105 -5.99 5.94 9.89
N ASN A 106 -5.95 7.03 10.64
CA ASN A 106 -6.25 8.34 10.09
C ASN A 106 -5.32 8.60 8.90
N ARG A 107 -5.91 9.10 7.82
CA ARG A 107 -5.22 9.48 6.60
C ARG A 107 -4.48 10.79 6.86
N VAL A 108 -3.33 10.70 7.54
CA VAL A 108 -2.48 11.85 7.89
C VAL A 108 -1.40 12.05 6.84
N GLY A 109 -1.45 13.25 6.27
CA GLY A 109 -0.47 13.86 5.37
C GLY A 109 -1.06 15.23 5.08
N ASN A 110 -0.44 16.30 5.55
CA ASN A 110 -0.94 17.65 5.26
C ASN A 110 -0.93 17.81 3.74
N THR A 111 -2.14 17.93 3.19
CA THR A 111 -2.45 18.30 1.81
C THR A 111 -1.93 19.69 1.49
#